data_AF-A0A367ILF4-F1
#
_entry.id   AF-A0A367ILF4-F1
#
_cell.length_a   1.000
_cell.length_b   1.000
_cell.length_c   1.000
_cell.angle_alpha   90.00
_cell.angle_beta   90.00
_cell.angle_gamma   90.00
#
_symmetry.space_group_name_H-M   'P 1'
#
loop_
_entity.id
_entity.type
_entity.pdbx_description
1 polymer ?
#
loop_
_entity_poly.entity_id
_entity_poly.type
_entity_poly.pdbx_seq_one_letter_code
_entity_poly.pdbx_strand_id
1 'polypeptide(L)'
;MIQQQAPTFNFLIIQPFVRPKNQKNNPCTKKSLPSVLIDFTAMTLCELLPTRRTIKEGRSLPELLFFVQKITHQAEINCRTLLVALIYLQRAKSHLPRRAVGCDDTAHRMFLGALLLASKFLKDSAWTTTTLTNRQLFHHCNGLFSMEEIYQLEKAFLKLIRYNCWLDDKDLNDFVLFHRQDFSI
;
A
#
# COMPACT_ATOMS: atom_id res chain seq x y z
N MET A 1 3.85 41.94 0.27
CA MET A 1 3.71 40.62 0.92
C MET A 1 2.43 40.00 0.38
N ILE A 2 2.54 39.11 -0.61
CA ILE A 2 1.37 38.49 -1.24
C ILE A 2 1.12 37.18 -0.50
N GLN A 3 0.04 37.15 0.26
CA GLN A 3 -0.43 36.00 1.01
C GLN A 3 -1.09 35.04 0.02
N GLN A 4 -0.34 34.05 -0.49
CA GLN A 4 -0.92 32.99 -1.30
C GLN A 4 -1.72 32.05 -0.40
N GLN A 5 -3.03 32.03 -0.63
CA GLN A 5 -3.97 31.08 -0.05
C GLN A 5 -3.56 29.67 -0.46
N ALA A 6 -3.37 28.78 0.53
CA ALA A 6 -3.07 27.38 0.29
C ALA A 6 -4.24 26.73 -0.49
N PRO A 7 -3.96 25.88 -1.49
CA PRO A 7 -5.01 25.15 -2.19
C PRO A 7 -5.76 24.26 -1.20
N THR A 8 -7.06 24.54 -1.04
CA THR A 8 -7.98 23.77 -0.22
C THR A 8 -8.18 22.40 -0.88
N PHE A 9 -7.40 21.41 -0.47
CA PHE A 9 -7.67 20.03 -0.86
C PHE A 9 -8.92 19.56 -0.11
N ASN A 10 -10.01 19.43 -0.85
CA ASN A 10 -11.24 18.78 -0.40
C ASN A 10 -10.98 17.27 -0.30
N PHE A 11 -10.16 16.86 0.67
CA PHE A 11 -10.10 15.48 1.10
C PHE A 11 -11.46 15.16 1.73
N LEU A 12 -12.36 14.55 0.94
CA LEU A 12 -13.55 13.84 1.42
C LEU A 12 -13.22 12.66 2.37
N ILE A 13 -12.02 12.66 2.97
CA ILE A 13 -11.50 11.69 3.93
C ILE A 13 -11.91 12.06 5.37
N ILE A 14 -12.36 13.31 5.61
CA ILE A 14 -12.54 13.88 6.96
C ILE A 14 -14.03 14.13 7.34
N GLN A 15 -15.00 13.84 6.47
CA GLN A 15 -16.42 13.99 6.88
C GLN A 15 -16.89 12.76 7.68
N PRO A 16 -17.57 12.92 8.83
CA PRO A 16 -18.37 11.83 9.39
C PRO A 16 -19.37 11.39 8.31
N PHE A 17 -19.32 10.11 7.98
CA PHE A 17 -20.06 9.54 6.86
C PHE A 17 -21.57 9.71 7.04
N VAL A 18 -22.17 10.61 6.26
CA VAL A 18 -23.61 10.66 6.02
C VAL A 18 -23.91 9.70 4.87
N ARG A 19 -24.78 8.70 5.09
CA ARG A 19 -25.23 7.75 4.06
C ARG A 19 -25.72 8.53 2.82
N PRO A 20 -25.12 8.35 1.63
CA PRO A 20 -25.70 8.92 0.42
C PRO A 20 -27.01 8.19 0.10
N LYS A 21 -28.12 8.93 0.08
CA LYS A 21 -29.40 8.45 -0.43
C LYS A 21 -29.28 8.30 -1.96
N ASN A 22 -29.64 7.11 -2.46
CA ASN A 22 -29.92 6.73 -3.86
C ASN A 22 -29.58 7.77 -4.94
N GLN A 23 -28.53 7.51 -5.72
CA GLN A 23 -28.34 8.17 -7.01
C GLN A 23 -28.12 7.14 -8.12
N LYS A 24 -29.03 7.19 -9.10
CA LYS A 24 -29.12 6.33 -10.29
C LYS A 24 -27.94 6.56 -11.24
N ASN A 25 -27.49 5.46 -11.87
CA ASN A 25 -26.73 5.29 -13.11
C ASN A 25 -25.75 6.40 -13.56
N ASN A 26 -24.45 6.10 -13.53
CA ASN A 26 -23.41 6.61 -14.44
C ASN A 26 -22.31 5.55 -14.63
N PRO A 27 -21.68 5.42 -15.82
CA PRO A 27 -20.71 4.37 -16.10
C PRO A 27 -19.47 4.49 -15.21
N CYS A 28 -19.02 3.34 -14.71
CA CYS A 28 -17.99 3.13 -13.69
C CYS A 28 -16.68 3.90 -14.01
N THR A 29 -16.50 5.09 -13.44
CA THR A 29 -15.19 5.72 -13.35
C THR A 29 -14.45 5.08 -12.17
N LYS A 30 -13.72 3.99 -12.44
CA LYS A 30 -12.79 3.43 -11.45
C LYS A 30 -11.80 4.54 -11.06
N LYS A 31 -11.96 5.13 -9.88
CA LYS A 31 -11.04 6.15 -9.36
C LYS A 31 -9.70 5.47 -9.13
N SER A 32 -8.78 5.65 -10.07
CA SER A 32 -7.40 5.19 -9.93
C SER A 32 -6.71 5.97 -8.82
N LEU A 33 -5.78 5.32 -8.13
CA LEU A 33 -5.01 5.97 -7.07
C LEU A 33 -4.21 7.15 -7.62
N PRO A 34 -4.05 8.24 -6.84
CA PRO A 34 -3.13 9.31 -7.18
C PRO A 34 -1.72 8.76 -7.43
N SER A 35 -1.08 9.18 -8.52
CA SER A 35 0.29 8.76 -8.87
C SER A 35 1.28 9.04 -7.74
N VAL A 36 1.13 10.17 -7.07
CA VAL A 36 1.94 10.58 -5.91
C VAL A 36 2.01 9.50 -4.83
N LEU A 37 0.90 8.82 -4.53
CA LEU A 37 0.90 7.74 -3.54
C LEU A 37 1.64 6.49 -4.04
N ILE A 38 1.54 6.19 -5.33
CA ILE A 38 2.24 5.07 -5.96
C ILE A 38 3.76 5.34 -5.97
N ASP A 39 4.15 6.54 -6.37
CA ASP A 39 5.54 6.99 -6.39
C ASP A 39 6.13 7.00 -4.98
N PHE A 40 5.42 7.58 -4.01
CA PHE A 40 5.80 7.57 -2.61
C PHE A 40 5.96 6.14 -2.06
N THR A 41 5.10 5.22 -2.46
CA THR A 41 5.21 3.80 -2.08
C THR A 41 6.47 3.16 -2.65
N ALA A 42 6.75 3.37 -3.94
CA ALA A 42 7.95 2.85 -4.57
C ALA A 42 9.23 3.43 -3.94
N MET A 43 9.26 4.75 -3.70
CA MET A 43 10.37 5.43 -3.01
C MET A 43 10.58 4.86 -1.60
N THR A 44 9.51 4.74 -0.82
CA THR A 44 9.55 4.15 0.53
C THR A 44 10.18 2.75 0.47
N LEU A 45 9.74 1.89 -0.42
CA LEU A 45 10.28 0.52 -0.55
C LEU A 45 11.76 0.48 -0.94
N CYS A 46 12.18 1.37 -1.86
CA CYS A 46 13.59 1.51 -2.24
C CYS A 46 14.46 1.97 -1.05
N GLU A 47 13.97 2.89 -0.23
CA GLU A 47 14.68 3.33 0.98
C GLU A 47 14.75 2.26 2.08
N LEU A 48 13.69 1.46 2.21
CA LEU A 48 13.62 0.39 3.22
C LEU A 48 14.65 -0.71 2.98
N LEU A 49 14.93 -1.01 1.72
CA LEU A 49 15.75 -2.13 1.30
C LEU A 49 16.68 -1.69 0.19
N PRO A 50 17.89 -1.19 0.52
CA PRO A 50 18.93 -0.99 -0.46
C PRO A 50 19.16 -2.34 -1.16
N THR A 51 18.74 -2.43 -2.41
CA THR A 51 18.77 -3.69 -3.14
C THR A 51 20.18 -3.88 -3.66
N ARG A 52 20.84 -4.95 -3.22
CA ARG A 52 22.09 -5.37 -3.84
C ARG A 52 21.73 -6.30 -4.98
N ARG A 53 21.80 -5.79 -6.23
CA ARG A 53 21.56 -6.59 -7.43
C ARG A 53 22.41 -7.85 -7.37
N THR A 54 21.76 -9.00 -7.27
CA THR A 54 22.48 -10.27 -7.28
C THR A 54 22.54 -10.78 -8.72
N ILE A 55 23.72 -11.17 -9.21
CA ILE A 55 23.91 -11.72 -10.57
C ILE A 55 23.29 -13.13 -10.70
N LYS A 56 22.56 -13.60 -9.69
CA LYS A 56 21.83 -14.87 -9.78
C LYS A 56 20.67 -14.67 -10.75
N GLU A 57 20.33 -15.72 -11.49
CA GLU A 57 19.14 -15.84 -12.34
C GLU A 57 17.87 -15.61 -11.50
N GLY A 58 17.60 -14.35 -11.18
CA GLY A 58 16.42 -13.90 -10.49
C GLY A 58 15.23 -14.01 -11.44
N ARG A 59 14.06 -14.30 -10.87
CA ARG A 59 12.80 -14.21 -11.59
C ARG A 59 12.72 -12.83 -12.25
N SER A 60 12.27 -12.78 -13.51
CA SER A 60 12.06 -11.53 -14.24
C SER A 60 10.85 -10.78 -13.67
N LEU A 61 11.06 -10.14 -12.52
CA LEU A 61 10.06 -9.31 -11.88
C LEU A 61 9.99 -7.96 -12.61
N PRO A 62 8.78 -7.40 -12.81
CA PRO A 62 8.63 -6.05 -13.33
C PRO A 62 9.31 -5.03 -12.41
N GLU A 63 9.62 -3.86 -12.96
CA GLU A 63 10.07 -2.72 -12.16
C GLU A 63 9.10 -2.43 -11.01
N LEU A 64 9.63 -2.09 -9.84
CA LEU A 64 8.84 -1.97 -8.61
C LEU A 64 7.68 -0.99 -8.75
N LEU A 65 7.91 0.17 -9.36
CA LEU A 65 6.88 1.18 -9.59
C LEU A 65 5.72 0.62 -10.43
N PHE A 66 6.05 -0.01 -11.55
CA PHE A 66 5.06 -0.64 -12.43
C PHE A 66 4.33 -1.79 -11.71
N PHE A 67 5.03 -2.55 -10.88
CA PHE A 67 4.43 -3.62 -10.09
C PHE A 67 3.41 -3.08 -9.07
N VAL A 68 3.77 -2.04 -8.31
CA VAL A 68 2.87 -1.36 -7.37
C VAL A 68 1.64 -0.83 -8.11
N GLN A 69 1.84 -0.11 -9.22
CA GLN A 69 0.75 0.44 -10.03
C GLN A 69 -0.18 -0.67 -10.56
N LYS A 70 0.40 -1.74 -11.10
CA LYS A 70 -0.36 -2.87 -11.65
C LYS A 70 -1.21 -3.56 -10.57
N ILE A 71 -0.60 -3.93 -9.45
CA ILE A 71 -1.30 -4.67 -8.39
C ILE A 71 -2.38 -3.80 -7.75
N THR A 72 -2.09 -2.53 -7.44
CA THR A 72 -3.08 -1.64 -6.85
C THR A 72 -4.28 -1.38 -7.77
N HIS A 73 -4.03 -1.24 -9.08
CA HIS A 73 -5.09 -1.09 -10.07
C HIS A 73 -5.93 -2.36 -10.21
N GLN A 74 -5.29 -3.54 -10.34
CA GLN A 74 -5.99 -4.81 -10.53
C GLN A 74 -6.79 -5.26 -9.30
N ALA A 75 -6.28 -4.98 -8.10
CA ALA A 75 -6.94 -5.29 -6.84
C ALA A 75 -7.91 -4.20 -6.35
N GLU A 76 -8.12 -3.14 -7.16
CA GLU A 76 -9.03 -2.02 -6.86
C GLU A 76 -8.77 -1.38 -5.49
N ILE A 77 -7.50 -1.18 -5.17
CA ILE A 77 -7.05 -0.65 -3.88
C ILE A 77 -7.41 0.83 -3.77
N ASN A 78 -8.08 1.21 -2.69
CA ASN A 78 -8.37 2.61 -2.36
C ASN A 78 -7.20 3.28 -1.62
N CYS A 79 -7.21 4.63 -1.54
CA CYS A 79 -6.11 5.38 -0.92
C CYS A 79 -5.90 4.99 0.55
N ARG A 80 -6.98 4.79 1.31
CA ARG A 80 -6.92 4.41 2.73
C ARG A 80 -6.16 3.10 2.93
N THR A 81 -6.45 2.08 2.12
CA THR A 81 -5.76 0.78 2.17
C THR A 81 -4.27 0.92 1.84
N LEU A 82 -3.92 1.73 0.83
CA LEU A 82 -2.51 1.96 0.51
C LEU A 82 -1.78 2.74 1.62
N LEU A 83 -2.43 3.72 2.24
CA LEU A 83 -1.87 4.45 3.38
C LEU A 83 -1.62 3.54 4.59
N VAL A 84 -2.57 2.66 4.92
CA VAL A 84 -2.37 1.64 5.97
C VAL A 84 -1.20 0.71 5.62
N ALA A 85 -1.07 0.30 4.35
CA ALA A 85 0.07 -0.48 3.90
C ALA A 85 1.41 0.27 4.07
N LEU A 86 1.45 1.57 3.77
CA LEU A 86 2.64 2.41 4.00
C LEU A 86 3.02 2.48 5.49
N ILE A 87 2.05 2.62 6.39
CA ILE A 87 2.31 2.58 7.84
C ILE A 87 2.90 1.22 8.24
N TYR A 88 2.37 0.12 7.70
CA TYR A 88 2.92 -1.21 7.93
C TYR A 88 4.34 -1.38 7.38
N LEU A 89 4.66 -0.78 6.23
CA LEU A 89 6.03 -0.74 5.70
C LEU A 89 6.98 0.06 6.61
N GLN A 90 6.53 1.17 7.20
CA GLN A 90 7.31 1.90 8.21
C GLN A 90 7.52 1.09 9.48
N ARG A 91 6.49 0.37 9.96
CA ARG A 91 6.62 -0.57 11.08
C ARG A 91 7.61 -1.68 10.74
N ALA A 92 7.64 -2.16 9.51
CA ALA A 92 8.66 -3.12 9.08
C ALA A 92 10.07 -2.53 9.15
N LYS A 93 10.26 -1.26 8.75
CA LYS A 93 11.55 -0.53 8.84
C LYS A 93 12.16 -0.61 10.22
N SER A 94 11.37 -0.34 11.26
CA SER A 94 11.87 -0.26 12.65
C SER A 94 12.32 -1.62 13.20
N HIS A 95 11.85 -2.72 12.61
CA HIS A 95 12.17 -4.09 13.04
C HIS A 95 13.21 -4.78 12.15
N LEU A 96 13.60 -4.17 11.03
CA LEU A 96 14.68 -4.68 10.20
C LEU A 96 16.04 -4.45 10.88
N PRO A 97 16.97 -5.42 10.80
CA PRO A 97 18.33 -5.20 11.27
C PRO A 97 18.98 -4.07 10.47
N ARG A 98 19.83 -3.24 11.12
CA ARG A 98 20.48 -2.05 10.51
C ARG A 98 21.27 -2.31 9.22
N ARG A 99 21.56 -3.58 8.90
CA ARG A 99 22.28 -4.02 7.69
C ARG A 99 21.48 -5.04 6.87
N ALA A 100 20.15 -5.01 6.97
CA ALA A 100 19.30 -5.83 6.12
C ALA A 100 19.53 -5.43 4.66
N VAL A 101 19.95 -6.38 3.84
CA VAL A 101 20.05 -6.21 2.40
C VAL A 101 19.04 -7.18 1.79
N GLY A 102 18.10 -6.63 1.02
CA GLY A 102 17.14 -7.43 0.27
C GLY A 102 17.77 -8.01 -0.99
N CYS A 103 17.19 -9.11 -1.47
CA CYS A 103 17.36 -9.58 -2.83
C CYS A 103 16.40 -8.84 -3.76
N ASP A 104 16.53 -9.04 -5.08
CA ASP A 104 15.78 -8.33 -6.12
C ASP A 104 14.24 -8.47 -6.01
N ASP A 105 13.74 -9.51 -5.32
CA ASP A 105 12.31 -9.75 -5.10
C ASP A 105 11.79 -9.29 -3.73
N THR A 106 12.68 -8.84 -2.83
CA THR A 106 12.31 -8.58 -1.44
C THR A 106 11.38 -7.37 -1.32
N ALA A 107 11.61 -6.31 -2.11
CA ALA A 107 10.75 -5.14 -2.14
C ALA A 107 9.32 -5.47 -2.62
N HIS A 108 9.19 -6.28 -3.68
CA HIS A 108 7.89 -6.75 -4.18
C HIS A 108 7.17 -7.59 -3.12
N ARG A 109 7.89 -8.48 -2.44
CA ARG A 109 7.30 -9.30 -1.37
C ARG A 109 6.84 -8.46 -0.17
N MET A 110 7.64 -7.48 0.25
CA MET A 110 7.26 -6.55 1.33
C MET A 110 6.00 -5.77 0.98
N PHE A 111 5.93 -5.25 -0.25
CA PHE A 111 4.77 -4.52 -0.73
C PHE A 111 3.49 -5.38 -0.70
N LEU A 112 3.56 -6.58 -1.28
CA LEU A 112 2.43 -7.52 -1.29
C LEU A 112 1.98 -7.86 0.14
N GLY A 113 2.92 -8.04 1.07
CA GLY A 113 2.62 -8.42 2.45
C GLY A 113 1.93 -7.30 3.20
N ALA A 114 2.47 -6.09 3.09
CA ALA A 114 1.86 -4.89 3.65
C ALA A 114 0.45 -4.66 3.10
N LEU A 115 0.27 -4.77 1.77
CA LEU A 115 -0.99 -4.52 1.10
C LEU A 115 -2.07 -5.55 1.48
N LEU A 116 -1.69 -6.83 1.52
CA LEU A 116 -2.59 -7.91 1.90
C LEU A 116 -3.08 -7.73 3.34
N LEU A 117 -2.18 -7.44 4.28
CA LEU A 117 -2.56 -7.21 5.67
C LEU A 117 -3.40 -5.95 5.83
N ALA A 118 -3.06 -4.86 5.14
CA ALA A 118 -3.83 -3.63 5.18
C ALA A 118 -5.27 -3.86 4.70
N SER A 119 -5.44 -4.62 3.62
CA SER A 119 -6.76 -4.94 3.10
C SER A 119 -7.56 -5.85 4.04
N LYS A 120 -6.92 -6.86 4.66
CA LYS A 120 -7.57 -7.72 5.65
C LYS A 120 -7.94 -6.95 6.93
N PHE A 121 -7.10 -6.02 7.37
CA PHE A 121 -7.35 -5.18 8.54
C PHE A 121 -8.56 -4.27 8.32
N LEU A 122 -8.71 -3.68 7.13
CA LEU A 122 -9.80 -2.78 6.80
C LEU A 122 -11.09 -3.49 6.35
N LYS A 123 -11.11 -4.82 6.30
CA LYS A 123 -12.23 -5.64 5.80
C LYS A 123 -13.57 -5.30 6.43
N ASP A 124 -13.58 -4.96 7.72
CA ASP A 124 -14.81 -4.67 8.46
C ASP A 124 -15.23 -3.19 8.39
N SER A 125 -14.48 -2.37 7.65
CA SER A 125 -14.81 -0.96 7.43
C SER A 125 -15.73 -0.78 6.22
N ALA A 126 -16.73 0.10 6.33
CA ALA A 126 -17.66 0.43 5.23
C ALA A 126 -16.99 1.07 3.99
N TRP A 127 -15.68 1.32 4.06
CA TRP A 127 -14.87 1.99 3.05
C TRP A 127 -14.25 1.04 2.03
N THR A 128 -14.27 -0.28 2.27
CA THR A 128 -13.72 -1.27 1.35
C THR A 128 -14.83 -2.14 0.76
N THR A 129 -14.97 -2.10 -0.56
CA THR A 129 -15.89 -2.97 -1.30
C THR A 129 -15.24 -4.32 -1.62
N THR A 130 -13.90 -4.35 -1.66
CA THR A 130 -13.12 -5.52 -2.08
C THR A 130 -12.04 -5.81 -1.05
N THR A 131 -12.17 -6.93 -0.35
CA THR A 131 -11.07 -7.47 0.47
C THR A 131 -10.11 -8.22 -0.44
N LEU A 132 -8.82 -7.89 -0.38
CA LEU A 132 -7.76 -8.64 -1.05
C LEU A 132 -7.45 -9.89 -0.23
N THR A 133 -7.80 -11.05 -0.76
CA THR A 133 -7.45 -12.36 -0.19
C THR A 133 -6.18 -12.92 -0.82
N ASN A 134 -5.56 -13.92 -0.18
CA ASN A 134 -4.39 -14.63 -0.73
C ASN A 134 -4.65 -15.16 -2.14
N ARG A 135 -5.86 -15.69 -2.38
CA ARG A 135 -6.26 -16.21 -3.70
C ARG A 135 -6.36 -15.09 -4.74
N GLN A 136 -7.00 -13.96 -4.41
CA GLN A 136 -7.08 -12.82 -5.33
C GLN A 136 -5.68 -12.27 -5.63
N LEU A 137 -4.84 -12.12 -4.60
CA LEU A 137 -3.47 -11.64 -4.77
C LEU A 137 -2.65 -12.56 -5.69
N PHE A 138 -2.78 -13.88 -5.53
CA PHE A 138 -2.18 -14.86 -6.42
C PHE A 138 -2.64 -14.69 -7.88
N HIS A 139 -3.94 -14.49 -8.11
CA HIS A 139 -4.46 -14.21 -9.46
C HIS A 139 -3.89 -12.91 -10.05
N HIS A 140 -3.82 -11.82 -9.26
CA HIS A 140 -3.25 -10.55 -9.71
C HIS A 140 -1.74 -10.63 -9.99
N CYS A 141 -1.01 -11.47 -9.24
CA CYS A 141 0.40 -11.72 -9.48
C CYS A 141 0.65 -12.55 -10.75
N ASN A 142 -0.37 -13.12 -11.40
CA ASN A 142 -0.29 -13.81 -12.68
C ASN A 142 0.90 -14.80 -12.82
N GLY A 143 1.09 -15.65 -11.81
CA GLY A 143 2.15 -16.67 -11.81
C GLY A 143 3.54 -16.20 -11.36
N LEU A 144 3.71 -14.93 -10.97
CA LEU A 144 4.99 -14.43 -10.42
C LEU A 144 5.34 -15.06 -9.06
N PHE A 145 4.31 -15.46 -8.30
CA PHE A 145 4.44 -16.10 -6.99
C PHE A 145 3.49 -17.29 -6.94
N SER A 146 3.94 -18.39 -6.34
CA SER A 146 3.09 -19.53 -6.03
C SER A 146 2.13 -19.23 -4.87
N MET A 147 1.05 -19.99 -4.73
CA MET A 147 0.13 -19.85 -3.59
C MET A 147 0.85 -20.02 -2.25
N GLU A 148 1.77 -20.98 -2.14
CA GLU A 148 2.56 -21.20 -0.93
C GLU A 148 3.42 -19.97 -0.60
N GLU A 149 4.06 -19.37 -1.61
CA GLU A 149 4.84 -18.14 -1.40
C GLU A 149 3.98 -16.98 -0.94
N ILE A 150 2.75 -16.83 -1.44
CA ILE A 150 1.82 -15.80 -0.98
C ILE A 150 1.46 -16.01 0.50
N TYR A 151 1.19 -17.25 0.92
CA TYR A 151 0.93 -17.56 2.34
C TYR A 151 2.17 -17.31 3.22
N GLN A 152 3.36 -17.71 2.77
CA GLN A 152 4.59 -17.48 3.50
C GLN A 152 4.92 -15.99 3.61
N LEU A 153 4.64 -15.23 2.55
CA LEU A 153 4.82 -13.78 2.49
C LEU A 153 3.92 -13.09 3.51
N GLU A 154 2.63 -13.46 3.59
CA GLU A 154 1.72 -12.95 4.63
C GLU A 154 2.27 -13.23 6.05
N LYS A 155 2.61 -14.50 6.31
CA LYS A 155 3.09 -14.94 7.62
C LYS A 155 4.42 -14.28 8.01
N ALA A 156 5.34 -14.15 7.06
CA ALA A 156 6.64 -13.52 7.27
C ALA A 156 6.48 -12.03 7.57
N PHE A 157 5.61 -11.33 6.83
CA PHE A 157 5.35 -9.92 7.05
C PHE A 157 4.67 -9.67 8.41
N LEU A 158 3.69 -10.48 8.80
CA LEU A 158 3.07 -10.42 10.15
C LEU A 158 4.11 -10.56 11.26
N LYS A 159 5.00 -11.54 11.13
CA LYS A 159 6.09 -11.76 12.09
C LYS A 159 7.04 -10.56 12.14
N LEU A 160 7.34 -9.98 10.98
CA LEU A 160 8.24 -8.83 10.86
C LEU A 160 7.70 -7.60 11.62
N ILE A 161 6.42 -7.29 11.47
CA ILE A 161 5.75 -6.21 12.21
C ILE A 161 5.36 -6.60 13.64
N ARG A 162 5.80 -7.77 14.13
CA ARG A 162 5.48 -8.32 15.46
C ARG A 162 3.98 -8.38 15.75
N TYR A 163 3.17 -8.67 14.72
CA TYR A 163 1.70 -8.72 14.80
C TYR A 163 1.06 -7.38 15.23
N ASN A 164 1.80 -6.26 15.17
CA ASN A 164 1.26 -4.94 15.43
C ASN A 164 0.46 -4.45 14.21
N CYS A 165 -0.78 -4.93 14.09
CA CYS A 165 -1.73 -4.53 13.05
C CYS A 165 -2.72 -3.47 13.52
N TRP A 166 -2.77 -3.17 14.82
CA TRP A 166 -3.72 -2.19 15.34
C TRP A 166 -3.40 -0.79 14.82
N LEU A 167 -4.40 -0.11 14.30
CA LEU A 167 -4.37 1.25 13.77
C LEU A 167 -5.75 1.87 13.92
N ASP A 168 -5.81 3.11 14.39
CA ASP A 168 -7.05 3.89 14.39
C ASP A 168 -7.03 5.01 13.32
N ASP A 169 -8.14 5.74 13.20
CA ASP A 169 -8.23 6.87 12.26
C ASP A 169 -7.27 8.00 12.65
N LYS A 170 -6.88 8.12 13.92
CA LYS A 170 -5.95 9.15 14.39
C LYS A 170 -4.53 8.84 13.90
N ASP A 171 -4.07 7.61 14.05
CA ASP A 171 -2.77 7.14 13.55
C ASP A 171 -2.63 7.41 12.05
N LEU A 172 -3.71 7.13 11.29
CA LEU A 172 -3.75 7.38 9.86
C LEU A 172 -3.66 8.88 9.52
N ASN A 173 -4.39 9.72 10.25
CA ASN A 173 -4.35 11.17 10.07
C ASN A 173 -2.98 11.74 10.45
N ASP A 174 -2.40 11.29 11.57
CA ASP A 174 -1.07 11.69 12.03
C ASP A 174 -0.02 11.34 10.96
N PHE A 175 -0.11 10.15 10.35
CA PHE A 175 0.75 9.74 9.25
C PHE A 175 0.62 10.65 8.03
N VAL A 176 -0.60 10.99 7.62
CA VAL A 176 -0.84 11.89 6.46
C VAL A 176 -0.32 13.30 6.73
N LEU A 177 -0.53 13.82 7.94
CA LEU A 177 -0.04 15.14 8.34
C LEU A 177 1.48 15.20 8.38
N PHE A 178 2.13 14.12 8.86
CA PHE A 178 3.58 14.02 8.89
C PHE A 178 4.18 14.04 7.48
N HIS A 179 3.59 13.34 6.52
CA HIS A 179 4.07 13.24 5.13
C HIS A 179 3.40 14.23 4.17
N ARG A 180 2.76 15.29 4.69
CA ARG A 180 1.99 16.25 3.87
C ARG A 180 2.81 16.88 2.73
N GLN A 181 4.11 17.07 2.94
CA GLN A 181 5.00 17.66 1.94
C GLN A 181 5.31 16.66 0.83
N ASP A 182 5.52 15.39 1.20
CA ASP A 182 5.78 14.30 0.25
C ASP A 182 4.54 14.00 -0.62
N PHE A 183 3.34 14.24 -0.09
CA PHE A 183 2.08 14.12 -0.83
C PHE A 183 1.68 15.39 -1.60
N SER A 184 2.44 16.48 -1.47
CA SER A 184 2.16 17.76 -2.13
C SER A 184 2.86 17.93 -3.49
N ILE A 185 3.60 16.91 -3.94
CA ILE A 185 4.39 16.92 -5.18
C ILE A 185 3.49 16.70 -6.39
#